data_AF-A0A7S2FCI0-F1
#
_entry.id   AF-A0A7S2FCI0-F1
#
_cell.length_a   1.000
_cell.length_b   1.000
_cell.length_c   1.000
_cell.angle_alpha   90.00
_cell.angle_beta   90.00
_cell.angle_gamma   90.00
#
_symmetry.space_group_name_H-M   'P 1'
#
loop_
_entity.id
_entity.type
_entity.pdbx_description
1 polymer ?
#
loop_
_entity_poly.entity_id
_entity_poly.type
_entity_poly.pdbx_seq_one_letter_code
_entity_poly.pdbx_strand_id
1 'polypeptide(L)'
;WLLKDRVIQGVHSLHTIYMRKLCQEIQLRTMEKNTLLFCQGEVGKEFLVILHGAVDLFIQFSKRKEMNVLWCHSDEYFEAFPTHEVRRDYLSGYLGQLLMTLSQPKTEFGEMSLLSKGGVRNTSAVVSQQSTLLIVPDAIYQVTLRRAHAEKLEHQAKMDFLRACVICDGWREAMISQVSYMLVRRSYPRQT
;
A
#
# COMPACT_ATOMS: atom_id res chain seq x y z
N TRP A 1 2.66 -22.16 5.28
CA TRP A 1 3.34 -21.81 6.54
C TRP A 1 3.32 -20.29 6.75
N LEU A 2 3.75 -19.48 5.77
CA LEU A 2 3.70 -17.99 5.78
C LEU A 2 2.37 -17.36 6.27
N LEU A 3 1.20 -17.86 5.85
CA LEU A 3 -0.09 -17.25 6.26
C LEU A 3 -0.56 -17.61 7.67
N LYS A 4 0.03 -18.63 8.32
CA LYS A 4 -0.34 -19.00 9.71
C LYS A 4 0.20 -18.00 10.73
N ASP A 5 1.31 -17.32 10.43
CA ASP A 5 1.97 -16.37 11.33
C ASP A 5 1.46 -14.93 11.20
N ARG A 6 0.25 -14.75 10.64
CA ARG A 6 -0.40 -13.45 10.41
C ARG A 6 0.52 -12.47 9.68
N VAL A 7 1.25 -12.96 8.68
CA VAL A 7 2.15 -12.15 7.84
C VAL A 7 1.41 -11.06 7.10
N ILE A 8 0.14 -11.29 6.79
CA ILE A 8 -0.76 -10.33 6.15
C ILE A 8 -1.96 -10.12 7.08
N GLN A 9 -2.29 -8.85 7.33
CA GLN A 9 -3.44 -8.42 8.09
C GLN A 9 -4.74 -8.81 7.37
N GLY A 10 -5.79 -9.08 8.14
CA GLY A 10 -7.08 -9.53 7.60
C GLY A 10 -7.14 -10.98 7.09
N VAL A 11 -6.00 -11.66 6.85
CA VAL A 11 -6.00 -13.04 6.32
C VAL A 11 -6.72 -14.04 7.22
N HIS A 12 -6.64 -13.86 8.54
CA HIS A 12 -7.27 -14.77 9.51
C HIS A 12 -8.80 -14.81 9.40
N SER A 13 -9.42 -13.76 8.87
CA SER A 13 -10.87 -13.66 8.68
C SER A 13 -11.34 -14.24 7.34
N LEU A 14 -10.41 -14.72 6.51
CA LEU A 14 -10.73 -15.28 5.20
C LEU A 14 -11.28 -16.70 5.33
N HIS A 15 -12.31 -16.99 4.53
CA HIS A 15 -12.76 -18.37 4.35
C HIS A 15 -11.64 -19.22 3.72
N THR A 16 -11.58 -20.52 4.06
CA THR A 16 -10.50 -21.43 3.63
C THR A 16 -10.31 -21.47 2.11
N ILE A 17 -11.39 -21.33 1.34
CA ILE A 17 -11.35 -21.26 -0.14
C ILE A 17 -10.53 -20.05 -0.61
N TYR A 18 -10.70 -18.88 0.01
CA TYR A 18 -9.96 -17.66 -0.33
C TYR A 18 -8.51 -17.72 0.15
N MET A 19 -8.24 -18.35 1.30
CA MET A 19 -6.86 -18.62 1.73
C MET A 19 -6.12 -19.51 0.73
N ARG A 20 -6.78 -20.56 0.22
CA ARG A 20 -6.20 -21.44 -0.80
C ARG A 20 -5.87 -20.66 -2.07
N LYS A 21 -6.81 -19.87 -2.59
CA LYS A 21 -6.58 -19.02 -3.76
C LYS A 21 -5.42 -18.04 -3.55
N LEU A 22 -5.39 -17.38 -2.39
CA LEU A 22 -4.30 -16.49 -2.03
C LEU A 22 -2.96 -17.23 -2.05
N CYS A 23 -2.84 -18.39 -1.41
CA CYS A 23 -1.62 -19.20 -1.41
C CYS A 23 -1.16 -19.65 -2.82
N GLN A 24 -2.08 -19.86 -3.76
CA GLN A 24 -1.76 -20.36 -5.10
C GLN A 24 -1.16 -19.30 -6.01
N GLU A 25 -1.53 -18.04 -5.80
CA GLU A 25 -1.27 -16.95 -6.74
C GLU A 25 -0.28 -15.90 -6.20
N ILE A 26 -0.01 -15.97 -4.90
CA ILE A 26 0.95 -15.09 -4.24
C ILE A 26 2.36 -15.40 -4.71
N GLN A 27 3.13 -14.36 -5.02
CA GLN A 27 4.49 -14.51 -5.52
C GLN A 27 5.48 -14.11 -4.42
N LEU A 28 6.49 -14.96 -4.22
CA LEU A 28 7.64 -14.64 -3.37
C LEU A 28 8.80 -14.24 -4.28
N ARG A 29 9.32 -13.02 -4.12
CA ARG A 29 10.42 -12.51 -4.93
C ARG A 29 11.50 -11.88 -4.07
N THR A 30 12.76 -12.14 -4.38
CA THR A 30 13.89 -11.40 -3.84
C THR A 30 14.28 -10.33 -4.84
N MET A 31 14.36 -9.09 -4.37
CA MET A 31 14.68 -7.92 -5.16
C MET A 31 16.01 -7.35 -4.70
N GLU A 32 16.84 -6.97 -5.67
CA GLU A 32 18.12 -6.34 -5.40
C GLU A 32 17.95 -4.90 -4.95
N LYS A 33 18.95 -4.39 -4.23
CA LYS A 33 19.00 -2.99 -3.84
C LYS A 33 18.93 -2.08 -5.09
N ASN A 34 18.26 -0.94 -4.94
CA ASN A 34 17.93 0.05 -5.96
C ASN A 34 16.94 -0.43 -7.03
N THR A 35 16.26 -1.55 -6.83
CA THR A 35 15.15 -1.95 -7.70
C THR A 35 13.95 -1.02 -7.47
N LEU A 36 13.46 -0.38 -8.53
CA LEU A 36 12.21 0.39 -8.51
C LEU A 36 11.03 -0.59 -8.61
N LEU A 37 10.15 -0.57 -7.61
CA LEU A 37 8.99 -1.46 -7.56
C LEU A 37 7.81 -0.88 -8.33
N PHE A 38 7.56 0.43 -8.19
CA PHE A 38 6.54 1.18 -8.92
C PHE A 38 6.77 2.69 -8.78
N CYS A 39 6.17 3.45 -9.68
CA CYS A 39 6.20 4.92 -9.69
C CYS A 39 4.91 5.55 -9.14
N GLN A 40 5.02 6.72 -8.51
CA GLN A 40 3.87 7.59 -8.24
C GLN A 40 3.16 7.92 -9.56
N GLY A 41 1.83 7.86 -9.55
CA GLY A 41 0.98 8.07 -10.72
C GLY A 41 0.76 6.82 -11.58
N GLU A 42 1.54 5.76 -11.37
CA GLU A 42 1.35 4.48 -12.06
C GLU A 42 0.07 3.77 -11.57
N VAL A 43 -0.59 3.00 -12.44
CA VAL A 43 -1.72 2.15 -12.04
C VAL A 43 -1.20 1.01 -11.17
N GLY A 44 -1.65 0.94 -9.92
CA GLY A 44 -1.28 -0.15 -9.01
C GLY A 44 -1.95 -1.45 -9.39
N LYS A 45 -1.15 -2.50 -9.58
CA LYS A 45 -1.60 -3.85 -9.99
C LYS A 45 -1.32 -4.92 -8.94
N GLU A 46 -0.72 -4.55 -7.83
CA GLU A 46 -0.34 -5.49 -6.78
C GLU A 46 -0.24 -4.81 -5.42
N PHE A 47 -0.40 -5.64 -4.39
CA PHE A 47 -0.19 -5.34 -2.99
C PHE A 47 1.06 -6.07 -2.51
N LEU A 48 1.91 -5.41 -1.71
CA LEU A 48 3.22 -5.94 -1.35
C LEU A 48 3.39 -6.01 0.17
N VAL A 49 4.13 -7.03 0.60
CA VAL A 49 4.52 -7.24 1.99
C VAL A 49 6.02 -7.52 2.08
N ILE A 50 6.71 -6.76 2.93
CA ILE A 50 8.15 -6.93 3.18
C ILE A 50 8.33 -8.08 4.17
N LEU A 51 9.00 -9.15 3.77
CA LEU A 51 9.39 -10.23 4.69
C LEU A 51 10.75 -9.97 5.31
N HIS A 52 11.70 -9.52 4.49
CA HIS A 52 13.06 -9.15 4.87
C HIS A 52 13.56 -7.99 4.01
N GLY A 53 14.48 -7.19 4.52
CA GLY A 53 15.07 -6.04 3.82
C GLY A 53 14.38 -4.72 4.14
N ALA A 54 14.52 -3.75 3.24
CA ALA A 54 13.96 -2.42 3.39
C ALA A 54 13.56 -1.80 2.05
N VAL A 55 12.47 -1.03 2.07
CA VAL A 55 11.93 -0.29 0.91
C VAL A 55 11.74 1.17 1.30
N ASP A 56 12.24 2.08 0.48
CA ASP A 56 12.06 3.52 0.62
C ASP A 56 10.87 3.98 -0.23
N LEU A 57 10.00 4.80 0.37
CA LEU A 57 8.88 5.46 -0.29
C LEU A 57 9.23 6.91 -0.57
N PHE A 58 9.03 7.35 -1.81
CA PHE A 58 9.26 8.72 -2.26
C PHE A 58 7.97 9.38 -2.71
N ILE A 59 7.85 10.69 -2.51
CA ILE A 59 6.73 11.50 -2.98
C ILE A 59 7.21 12.70 -3.79
N GLN A 60 6.61 12.89 -4.96
CA GLN A 60 6.85 14.01 -5.85
C GLN A 60 5.66 14.97 -5.83
N PHE A 61 5.88 16.19 -5.35
CA PHE A 61 4.84 17.22 -5.26
C PHE A 61 4.63 17.98 -6.59
N SER A 62 5.64 18.01 -7.45
CA SER A 62 5.51 18.66 -8.76
C SER A 62 4.90 17.70 -9.78
N LYS A 63 3.66 17.96 -10.21
CA LYS A 63 2.99 17.15 -11.24
C LYS A 63 3.77 17.01 -12.54
N ARG A 64 4.49 18.07 -12.96
CA ARG A 64 5.37 17.99 -14.13
C ARG A 64 6.52 17.00 -13.92
N LYS A 65 7.17 17.01 -12.74
CA LYS A 65 8.26 16.07 -12.43
C LYS A 65 7.75 14.65 -12.26
N GLU A 66 6.60 14.47 -11.59
CA GLU A 66 5.91 13.17 -11.48
C GLU A 66 5.66 12.58 -12.87
N MET A 67 5.09 13.37 -13.78
CA MET A 67 4.81 12.95 -15.15
C MET A 67 6.10 12.59 -15.89
N ASN A 68 7.16 13.40 -15.78
CA ASN A 68 8.44 13.08 -16.43
C ASN A 68 9.02 11.73 -15.95
N VAL A 69 8.96 11.45 -14.65
CA VAL A 69 9.39 10.15 -14.09
C VAL A 69 8.57 9.03 -14.71
N LEU A 70 7.24 9.17 -14.71
CA LEU A 70 6.34 8.17 -15.25
C LEU A 70 6.63 7.89 -16.73
N TRP A 71 6.85 8.93 -17.53
CA TRP A 71 7.09 8.81 -18.97
C TRP A 71 8.43 8.14 -19.30
N CYS A 72 9.50 8.51 -18.57
CA CYS A 72 10.78 7.82 -18.71
C CYS A 72 10.72 6.32 -18.39
N HIS A 73 9.69 5.89 -17.66
CA HIS A 73 9.47 4.51 -17.24
C HIS A 73 8.23 3.89 -17.92
N SER A 74 7.55 4.58 -18.85
CA SER A 74 6.30 4.12 -19.45
C SER A 74 6.47 3.39 -20.80
N ASP A 75 7.66 3.45 -21.42
CA ASP A 75 7.87 2.93 -22.79
C ASP A 75 8.30 1.46 -22.86
N GLU A 76 8.62 0.83 -21.73
CA GLU A 76 8.81 -0.63 -21.61
C GLU A 76 8.05 -1.12 -20.38
N TYR A 77 6.82 -1.57 -20.60
CA TYR A 77 6.16 -2.49 -19.66
C TYR A 77 7.14 -3.63 -19.35
N PHE A 78 7.68 -3.69 -18.13
CA PHE A 78 7.34 -4.69 -17.10
C PHE A 78 7.19 -6.19 -17.51
N GLU A 79 7.54 -6.57 -18.73
CA GLU A 79 7.35 -7.91 -19.31
C GLU A 79 8.38 -8.91 -18.79
N ALA A 80 9.39 -8.44 -18.06
CA ALA A 80 10.21 -9.27 -17.22
C ALA A 80 10.57 -8.44 -15.99
N PHE A 81 10.85 -9.09 -14.87
CA PHE A 81 11.64 -8.45 -13.83
C PHE A 81 13.12 -8.62 -14.22
N PRO A 82 13.79 -7.62 -14.81
CA PRO A 82 15.23 -7.54 -14.66
C PRO A 82 15.64 -6.14 -14.18
N THR A 83 16.24 -6.12 -12.99
CA THR A 83 17.56 -5.52 -12.77
C THR A 83 17.93 -4.32 -13.67
N HIS A 84 17.23 -3.20 -13.55
CA HIS A 84 17.87 -1.92 -13.83
C HIS A 84 18.22 -1.29 -12.49
N GLU A 85 19.51 -1.34 -12.17
CA GLU A 85 20.10 -0.56 -11.11
C GLU A 85 19.78 0.91 -11.39
N VAL A 86 18.77 1.44 -10.72
CA VAL A 86 18.53 2.88 -10.75
C VAL A 86 19.75 3.50 -10.06
N ARG A 87 20.57 4.24 -10.83
CA ARG A 87 21.72 4.96 -10.31
C ARG A 87 21.27 5.78 -9.09
N ARG A 88 21.90 5.55 -7.92
CA ARG A 88 21.52 6.15 -6.63
C ARG A 88 21.32 7.66 -6.70
N ASP A 89 22.11 8.33 -7.52
CA ASP A 89 22.14 9.78 -7.66
C ASP A 89 20.83 10.36 -8.24
N TYR A 90 20.02 9.53 -8.91
CA TYR A 90 18.70 9.96 -9.38
C TYR A 90 17.66 9.87 -8.25
N LEU A 91 17.71 8.87 -7.37
CA LEU A 91 16.59 8.56 -6.46
C LEU A 91 16.16 9.77 -5.59
N SER A 92 17.12 10.45 -4.96
CA SER A 92 16.85 11.69 -4.21
C SER A 92 16.75 12.89 -5.15
N GLY A 93 15.54 13.40 -5.36
CA GLY A 93 15.27 14.57 -6.22
C GLY A 93 14.60 14.24 -7.55
N TYR A 94 14.88 13.08 -8.16
CA TYR A 94 14.14 12.59 -9.33
C TYR A 94 12.76 12.06 -8.91
N LEU A 95 12.73 11.08 -7.99
CA LEU A 95 11.48 10.52 -7.44
C LEU A 95 10.82 11.46 -6.41
N GLY A 96 11.49 12.56 -6.06
CA GLY A 96 11.02 13.54 -5.11
C GLY A 96 11.68 13.39 -3.74
N GLN A 97 10.91 13.67 -2.69
CA GLN A 97 11.38 13.64 -1.31
C GLN A 97 11.16 12.23 -0.72
N LEU A 98 12.13 11.75 0.05
CA LEU A 98 11.95 10.53 0.86
C LEU A 98 10.85 10.78 1.88
N LEU A 99 9.76 10.03 1.78
CA LEU A 99 8.64 10.08 2.73
C LEU A 99 8.92 9.19 3.94
N MET A 100 9.40 7.96 3.70
CA MET A 100 9.53 6.92 4.72
C MET A 100 10.39 5.75 4.24
N THR A 101 11.12 5.12 5.16
CA THR A 101 11.75 3.80 4.95
C THR A 101 10.96 2.73 5.71
N LEU A 102 10.50 1.73 4.98
CA LEU A 102 9.81 0.54 5.49
C LEU A 102 10.84 -0.58 5.68
N SER A 103 11.30 -0.80 6.91
CA SER A 103 12.30 -1.84 7.23
C SER A 103 11.80 -2.92 8.19
N GLN A 104 10.59 -2.76 8.74
CA GLN A 104 10.03 -3.74 9.67
C GLN A 104 9.49 -4.96 8.90
N PRO A 105 9.80 -6.19 9.32
CA PRO A 105 9.19 -7.39 8.76
C PRO A 105 7.67 -7.36 8.87
N LYS A 106 6.98 -7.96 7.89
CA LYS A 106 5.52 -8.00 7.76
C LYS A 106 4.89 -6.62 7.54
N THR A 107 5.69 -5.63 7.11
CA THR A 107 5.16 -4.33 6.72
C THR A 107 4.47 -4.43 5.36
N GLU A 108 3.24 -3.93 5.31
CA GLU A 108 2.35 -3.97 4.15
C GLU A 108 2.30 -2.61 3.47
N PHE A 109 2.24 -2.58 2.13
CA PHE A 109 2.11 -1.34 1.38
C PHE A 109 1.54 -1.56 -0.03
N GLY A 110 1.07 -0.47 -0.64
CA GLY A 110 0.53 -0.46 -2.00
C GLY A 110 -0.96 -0.80 -2.10
N GLU A 111 -1.63 -1.04 -0.99
CA GLU A 111 -3.08 -1.30 -0.91
C GLU A 111 -3.92 -0.10 -1.34
N MET A 112 -3.41 1.12 -1.13
CA MET A 112 -4.15 2.35 -1.39
C MET A 112 -4.53 2.54 -2.87
N SER A 113 -3.64 2.16 -3.79
CA SER A 113 -3.95 2.18 -5.23
C SER A 113 -5.02 1.16 -5.58
N LEU A 114 -5.10 0.03 -4.88
CA LEU A 114 -6.11 -0.99 -5.14
C LEU A 114 -7.47 -0.64 -4.52
N LEU A 115 -7.49 0.16 -3.45
CA LEU A 115 -8.70 0.57 -2.74
C LEU A 115 -9.35 1.84 -3.33
N SER A 116 -8.55 2.78 -3.79
CA SER A 116 -8.99 4.13 -4.19
C SER A 116 -9.66 4.19 -5.56
N LYS A 117 -10.56 5.16 -5.74
CA LYS A 117 -11.11 5.52 -7.07
C LYS A 117 -9.99 6.19 -7.87
N GLY A 118 -9.55 5.53 -8.94
CA GLY A 118 -8.48 6.02 -9.81
C GLY A 118 -7.34 5.02 -9.97
N GLY A 119 -7.14 4.12 -9.00
CA GLY A 119 -6.22 2.99 -9.19
C GLY A 119 -4.74 3.35 -9.13
N VAL A 120 -4.36 4.61 -8.87
CA VAL A 120 -2.98 5.08 -9.03
C VAL A 120 -2.16 5.01 -7.73
N ARG A 121 -0.85 4.80 -7.87
CA ARG A 121 0.12 4.85 -6.77
C ARG A 121 0.31 6.29 -6.31
N ASN A 122 0.22 6.51 -5.00
CA ASN A 122 0.40 7.85 -4.41
C ASN A 122 1.87 8.19 -4.15
N THR A 123 2.75 7.19 -4.22
CA THR A 123 4.19 7.29 -3.95
C THR A 123 4.95 6.39 -4.93
N SER A 124 6.25 6.63 -5.09
CA SER A 124 7.18 5.68 -5.72
C SER A 124 7.82 4.81 -4.65
N ALA A 125 8.10 3.54 -4.94
CA ALA A 125 8.72 2.62 -3.99
C ALA A 125 10.00 2.01 -4.57
N VAL A 126 11.08 2.04 -3.79
CA VAL A 126 12.40 1.57 -4.21
C VAL A 126 13.01 0.69 -3.13
N VAL A 127 13.59 -0.43 -3.52
CA VAL A 127 14.26 -1.36 -2.60
C VAL A 127 15.57 -0.71 -2.11
N SER A 128 15.65 -0.32 -0.84
CA SER A 128 16.82 0.38 -0.28
C SER A 128 17.85 -0.55 0.36
N GLN A 129 17.42 -1.77 0.68
CA GLN A 129 18.23 -2.94 1.02
C GLN A 129 17.66 -4.14 0.28
N GLN A 130 18.51 -5.08 -0.18
CA GLN A 130 18.04 -6.33 -0.80
C GLN A 130 16.89 -6.93 0.03
N SER A 131 15.76 -7.15 -0.63
CA SER A 131 14.49 -7.41 0.06
C SER A 131 13.79 -8.63 -0.49
N THR A 132 13.23 -9.45 0.40
CA THR A 132 12.29 -10.50 0.04
C THR A 132 10.88 -9.97 0.22
N LEU A 133 10.15 -9.89 -0.87
CA LEU A 133 8.79 -9.38 -0.95
C LEU A 133 7.81 -10.49 -1.28
N LEU A 134 6.65 -10.39 -0.64
CA LEU A 134 5.48 -11.18 -0.97
C LEU A 134 4.52 -10.27 -1.74
N ILE A 135 4.16 -10.68 -2.94
CA ILE A 135 3.41 -9.89 -3.92
C ILE A 135 2.06 -10.57 -4.14
N VAL A 136 0.98 -9.83 -3.88
CA VAL A 136 -0.39 -10.25 -4.11
C VAL A 136 -0.93 -9.52 -5.35
N PRO A 137 -1.16 -10.22 -6.47
CA PRO A 137 -1.76 -9.62 -7.66
C PRO A 137 -3.15 -9.03 -7.38
N ASP A 138 -3.50 -7.96 -8.08
CA ASP A 138 -4.78 -7.25 -7.94
C ASP A 138 -5.98 -8.21 -7.98
N ALA A 139 -6.07 -9.06 -9.02
CA ALA A 139 -7.17 -10.00 -9.19
C ALA A 139 -7.45 -10.85 -7.93
N ILE A 140 -6.40 -11.22 -7.19
CA ILE A 140 -6.51 -12.01 -5.97
C ILE A 140 -6.74 -11.13 -4.76
N TYR A 141 -6.07 -9.98 -4.69
CA TYR A 141 -6.32 -8.98 -3.65
C TYR A 141 -7.81 -8.59 -3.58
N GLN A 142 -8.44 -8.34 -4.73
CA GLN A 142 -9.84 -7.90 -4.82
C GLN A 142 -10.82 -8.89 -4.18
N VAL A 143 -10.60 -10.20 -4.41
CA VAL A 143 -11.51 -11.25 -3.90
C VAL A 143 -11.14 -11.77 -2.52
N THR A 144 -10.00 -11.37 -1.97
CA THR A 144 -9.52 -11.85 -0.67
C THR A 144 -9.39 -10.71 0.34
N LEU A 145 -8.39 -9.84 0.19
CA LEU A 145 -7.97 -8.88 1.20
C LEU A 145 -8.73 -7.55 1.17
N ARG A 146 -9.27 -7.17 -0.01
CA ARG A 146 -9.88 -5.85 -0.23
C ARG A 146 -10.88 -5.47 0.86
N ARG A 147 -11.81 -6.38 1.21
CA ARG A 147 -12.87 -6.10 2.17
C ARG A 147 -12.29 -5.77 3.55
N ALA A 148 -11.40 -6.63 4.06
CA ALA A 148 -10.77 -6.44 5.36
C ALA A 148 -9.94 -5.14 5.43
N HIS A 149 -9.20 -4.84 4.37
CA HIS A 149 -8.40 -3.60 4.31
C HIS A 149 -9.28 -2.36 4.19
N ALA A 150 -10.38 -2.42 3.42
CA ALA A 150 -11.34 -1.32 3.30
C ALA A 150 -12.05 -1.05 4.64
N GLU A 151 -12.49 -2.10 5.34
CA GLU A 151 -13.11 -2.01 6.67
C GLU A 151 -12.13 -1.38 7.67
N LYS A 152 -10.86 -1.81 7.67
CA LYS A 152 -9.81 -1.24 8.52
C LYS A 152 -9.57 0.24 8.21
N LEU A 153 -9.48 0.61 6.94
CA LEU A 153 -9.26 1.99 6.52
C LEU A 153 -10.44 2.88 6.90
N GLU A 154 -11.67 2.41 6.72
CA GLU A 154 -12.88 3.12 7.15
C GLU A 154 -12.91 3.31 8.67
N HIS A 155 -12.60 2.26 9.43
CA HIS A 155 -12.51 2.33 10.88
C HIS A 155 -11.47 3.35 11.35
N GLN A 156 -10.28 3.35 10.74
CA GLN A 156 -9.24 4.32 11.04
C GLN A 156 -9.72 5.75 10.74
N ALA A 157 -10.36 5.99 9.58
CA ALA A 157 -10.90 7.31 9.23
C ALA A 157 -11.96 7.80 10.24
N LYS A 158 -12.80 6.89 10.75
CA LYS A 158 -13.77 7.19 11.81
C LYS A 158 -13.09 7.55 13.13
N MET A 159 -12.02 6.83 13.50
CA MET A 159 -11.23 7.16 14.68
C MET A 159 -10.56 8.53 14.53
N ASP A 160 -9.97 8.84 13.36
CA ASP A 160 -9.31 10.12 13.10
C ASP A 160 -10.32 11.29 13.14
N PHE A 161 -11.53 11.08 12.62
CA PHE A 161 -12.62 12.05 12.76
C PHE A 161 -12.97 12.33 14.23
N LEU A 162 -13.10 11.29 15.05
CA LEU A 162 -13.36 11.46 16.49
C LEU A 162 -12.22 12.20 17.19
N ARG A 163 -10.95 11.86 16.90
CA ARG A 163 -9.78 12.55 17.46
C ARG A 163 -9.72 14.04 17.09
N ALA A 164 -10.25 14.42 15.94
CA ALA A 164 -10.33 15.82 15.53
C ALA A 164 -11.46 16.61 16.21
N CYS A 165 -12.41 15.93 16.88
CA CYS A 165 -13.52 16.58 17.55
C CYS A 165 -13.14 17.01 18.97
N VAL A 166 -13.32 18.30 19.28
CA VAL A 166 -13.03 18.87 20.61
C VAL A 166 -13.78 18.14 21.74
N ILE A 167 -15.00 17.67 21.49
CA ILE A 167 -15.78 16.91 22.48
C ILE A 167 -15.16 15.57 22.88
N CYS A 168 -14.27 15.04 22.03
CA CYS A 168 -13.55 13.79 22.26
C CYS A 168 -12.15 14.02 22.81
N ASP A 169 -11.78 15.26 23.15
CA ASP A 169 -10.47 15.55 23.72
C ASP A 169 -10.26 14.80 25.05
N GLY A 170 -9.05 14.26 25.23
CA GLY A 170 -8.70 13.41 26.38
C GLY A 170 -9.36 12.03 26.43
N TRP A 171 -10.16 11.62 25.43
CA TRP A 171 -10.75 10.28 25.42
C TRP A 171 -9.66 9.20 25.25
N ARG A 172 -9.82 8.10 25.98
CA ARG A 172 -8.93 6.93 25.84
C ARG A 172 -9.11 6.28 24.47
N GLU A 173 -8.03 5.77 23.88
CA GLU A 173 -8.03 5.05 22.59
C GLU A 173 -9.08 3.93 22.51
N ALA A 174 -9.27 3.15 23.59
CA ALA A 174 -10.28 2.11 23.64
C ALA A 174 -11.72 2.67 23.45
N MET A 175 -12.01 3.84 24.02
CA MET A 175 -13.31 4.49 23.90
C MET A 175 -13.51 5.07 22.49
N ILE A 176 -12.48 5.71 21.92
CA ILE A 176 -12.51 6.19 20.54
C ILE A 176 -12.81 5.04 19.57
N SER A 177 -12.12 3.90 19.74
CA SER A 177 -12.33 2.71 18.90
C SER A 177 -13.72 2.09 19.06
N GLN A 178 -14.25 2.02 20.28
CA GLN A 178 -15.62 1.53 20.51
C GLN A 178 -16.66 2.43 19.82
N VAL A 179 -16.51 3.75 19.94
CA VAL A 179 -17.44 4.70 19.34
C VAL A 179 -17.30 4.73 17.82
N SER A 180 -16.10 4.55 17.27
CA SER A 180 -15.93 4.50 15.81
C SER A 180 -16.68 3.32 15.17
N TYR A 181 -16.86 2.19 15.84
CA TYR A 181 -17.73 1.11 15.35
C TYR A 181 -19.21 1.50 15.26
N MET A 182 -19.67 2.45 16.08
CA MET A 182 -21.07 2.91 16.10
C MET A 182 -21.35 4.04 15.10
N LEU A 183 -20.31 4.65 14.52
CA LEU A 183 -20.49 5.75 13.59
C LEU A 183 -21.04 5.26 12.25
N VAL A 184 -22.17 5.85 11.85
CA VAL A 184 -22.83 5.62 10.56
C VAL A 184 -22.64 6.84 9.67
N ARG A 185 -22.06 6.63 8.49
CA ARG A 185 -21.95 7.69 7.47
C ARG A 185 -23.29 7.89 6.80
N ARG A 186 -23.78 9.14 6.78
CA ARG A 186 -24.95 9.56 6.00
C ARG A 186 -24.54 10.58 4.94
N SER A 187 -25.13 10.48 3.76
CA SER A 187 -24.97 11.46 2.68
C SER A 187 -26.30 12.12 2.43
N TYR A 188 -26.31 13.45 2.36
CA TYR A 188 -27.50 14.25 2.09
C TYR A 188 -27.33 14.92 0.73
N PRO A 189 -28.35 14.91 -0.13
CA PRO A 189 -28.29 15.63 -1.40
C PRO A 189 -28.18 17.13 -1.13
N ARG A 190 -27.49 17.85 -2.03
CA ARG A 190 -27.43 19.31 -1.97
C ARG A 190 -28.82 19.85 -2.23
N GLN A 191 -29.42 20.54 -1.25
CA GLN A 191 -30.68 21.25 -1.48
C GLN A 191 -30.40 22.38 -2.48
N THR A 192 -31.05 22.31 -3.64
CA THR A 192 -31.11 23.40 -4.64
C THR A 192 -32.02 24.51 -4.16
#